data_AF-A0A7G6TW78-F1
#
_entry.id   AF-A0A7G6TW78-F1
#
_cell.length_a   1.000
_cell.length_b   1.000
_cell.length_c   1.000
_cell.angle_alpha   90.00
_cell.angle_beta   90.00
_cell.angle_gamma   90.00
#
_symmetry.space_group_name_H-M   'P 1'
#
loop_
_entity.id
_entity.type
_entity.pdbx_description
1 polymer ?
#
loop_
_entity_poly.entity_id
_entity_poly.type
_entity_poly.pdbx_seq_one_letter_code
_entity_poly.pdbx_strand_id
1 'polypeptide(L)'
;MAFAFDTLGYSKRLREAGIADKQAEAHAEAARDFIMTELVTKSDLLGVKLDLESRLLATRNDLQAAIEKSSLQMTLRLGGIVAVGIGILAALQRMH
;
A
#
# COMPACT_ATOMS: atom_id res chain seq x y z
N MET A 1 16.03 12.99 -1.22
CA MET A 1 17.17 13.59 -1.94
C MET A 1 16.84 13.53 -3.43
N ALA A 2 16.47 14.67 -4.03
CA ALA A 2 16.28 14.74 -5.47
C ALA A 2 17.63 14.48 -6.13
N PHE A 3 17.67 13.59 -7.13
CA PHE A 3 18.87 13.38 -7.92
C PHE A 3 19.08 14.66 -8.73
N ALA A 4 20.09 15.46 -8.41
CA ALA A 4 20.35 16.70 -9.13
C ALA A 4 20.69 16.33 -10.58
N PHE A 5 19.97 16.92 -11.55
CA PHE A 5 20.33 16.79 -12.95
C PHE A 5 21.70 17.44 -13.18
N ASP A 6 22.66 16.67 -13.68
CA ASP A 6 23.98 17.18 -14.03
C ASP A 6 23.92 17.89 -15.38
N THR A 7 23.42 19.13 -15.36
CA THR A 7 23.32 20.01 -16.52
C THR A 7 24.67 20.20 -17.22
N LEU A 8 25.79 20.23 -16.46
CA LEU A 8 27.13 20.46 -16.99
C LEU A 8 27.67 19.23 -17.73
N GLY A 9 27.53 18.05 -17.14
CA GLY A 9 27.89 16.79 -17.80
C GLY A 9 27.03 16.53 -19.04
N TYR A 10 25.74 16.89 -18.98
CA TYR A 10 24.82 16.75 -20.10
C TYR A 10 25.20 17.67 -21.28
N SER A 11 25.41 18.97 -21.04
CA SER A 11 25.84 19.90 -22.09
C SER A 11 27.22 19.53 -22.66
N LYS A 12 28.14 19.05 -21.82
CA LYS A 12 29.44 18.54 -22.28
C LYS A 12 29.30 17.38 -23.26
N ARG A 13 28.45 16.40 -22.99
CA ARG A 13 28.19 15.29 -23.93
C ARG A 13 27.60 15.76 -25.25
N LEU A 14 26.68 16.73 -25.22
CA LEU A 14 26.09 17.29 -26.44
C LEU A 14 27.14 17.98 -27.31
N ARG A 15 28.07 18.73 -26.70
CA ARG A 15 29.22 19.33 -27.40
C ARG A 15 30.14 18.28 -28.03
N GLU A 16 30.47 17.23 -27.28
CA GLU A 16 31.30 16.12 -27.77
C GLU A 16 30.65 15.40 -28.97
N ALA A 17 29.32 15.43 -29.06
CA ALA A 17 28.55 14.93 -30.20
C ALA A 17 28.43 15.94 -31.37
N GLY A 18 29.08 17.11 -31.28
CA GLY A 18 29.10 18.12 -32.34
C GLY A 18 27.98 19.17 -32.26
N ILE A 19 27.20 19.22 -31.17
CA ILE A 19 26.20 20.27 -30.96
C ILE A 19 26.90 21.57 -30.54
N ALA A 20 26.48 22.69 -31.12
CA ALA A 20 27.00 24.01 -30.80
C ALA A 20 26.81 24.34 -29.31
N ASP A 21 27.80 25.02 -28.71
CA ASP A 21 27.88 25.26 -27.27
C ASP A 21 26.59 25.88 -26.68
N LYS A 22 26.09 26.95 -27.32
CA LYS A 22 24.84 27.61 -26.92
C LYS A 22 23.61 26.70 -26.98
N GLN A 23 23.56 25.78 -27.95
CA GLN A 23 22.46 24.83 -28.07
C GLN A 23 22.57 23.70 -27.05
N ALA A 24 23.79 23.22 -26.79
CA ALA A 24 24.05 22.20 -25.80
C ALA A 24 23.68 22.68 -24.38
N GLU A 25 24.01 23.93 -24.06
CA GLU A 25 23.66 24.56 -22.79
C GLU A 25 22.14 24.80 -22.67
N ALA A 26 21.52 25.37 -23.70
CA ALA A 26 20.07 25.57 -23.73
C ALA A 26 19.27 24.26 -23.62
N HIS A 27 19.74 23.17 -24.25
CA HIS A 27 19.14 21.85 -24.12
C HIS A 27 19.27 21.28 -22.71
N ALA A 28 20.44 21.44 -22.08
CA ALA A 28 20.67 20.95 -20.73
C ALA A 28 19.78 21.68 -19.71
N GLU A 29 19.63 23.00 -19.88
CA GLU A 29 18.77 23.84 -19.04
C GLU A 29 17.29 23.50 -19.24
N ALA A 30 16.83 23.37 -20.48
CA ALA A 30 15.47 22.91 -20.77
C ALA A 30 15.21 21.51 -20.21
N ALA A 31 16.15 20.57 -20.34
CA ALA A 31 16.01 19.24 -19.77
C ALA A 31 15.88 19.29 -18.24
N ARG A 32 16.67 20.14 -17.56
CA ARG A 32 16.52 20.34 -16.12
C ARG A 32 15.14 20.89 -15.77
N ASP A 33 14.68 21.93 -16.46
CA ASP A 33 13.47 22.66 -16.08
C ASP A 33 12.19 21.88 -16.41
N PHE A 34 12.19 21.06 -17.47
CA PHE A 34 11.02 20.29 -17.90
C PHE A 34 11.03 18.82 -17.46
N ILE A 35 12.19 18.20 -17.17
CA ILE A 35 12.25 16.79 -16.75
C ILE A 35 12.28 16.65 -15.22
N MET A 36 12.96 17.55 -14.51
CA MET A 36 13.10 17.43 -13.04
C MET A 36 11.90 17.95 -12.24
N THR A 37 10.99 18.69 -12.87
CA THR A 37 9.81 19.28 -12.21
C THR A 37 8.72 18.26 -11.89
N GLU A 38 8.62 17.17 -12.67
CA GLU A 38 7.59 16.13 -12.47
C GLU A 38 8.14 14.80 -11.93
N LEU A 39 9.43 14.74 -11.57
CA LEU A 39 10.07 13.51 -11.13
C LEU A 39 9.73 13.19 -9.67
N VAL A 40 9.09 12.03 -9.46
CA VAL A 40 8.87 11.45 -8.13
C VAL A 40 10.22 11.17 -7.46
N THR A 41 10.39 11.66 -6.23
CA THR A 41 11.62 11.44 -5.47
C THR A 41 11.60 10.11 -4.73
N LYS A 42 12.78 9.62 -4.31
CA LYS A 42 12.88 8.43 -3.44
C LYS A 42 12.12 8.61 -2.12
N SER A 43 12.03 9.84 -1.61
CA SER A 43 11.27 10.18 -0.41
C SER A 43 9.77 10.01 -0.62
N ASP A 44 9.25 10.43 -1.78
CA ASP A 44 7.83 10.29 -2.10
C ASP A 44 7.46 8.80 -2.20
N LEU A 45 8.30 7.99 -2.87
CA LEU A 45 8.12 6.55 -2.94
C LEU A 45 8.19 5.89 -1.56
N LEU A 46 9.11 6.33 -0.68
CA LEU A 46 9.20 5.82 0.68
C LEU A 46 7.94 6.18 1.49
N GLY A 47 7.41 7.39 1.32
CA GLY A 47 6.16 7.83 1.93
C GLY A 47 4.98 6.95 1.53
N VAL A 48 4.80 6.71 0.23
CA VAL A 48 3.76 5.80 -0.29
C VAL A 48 3.94 4.38 0.22
N LYS A 49 5.19 3.88 0.28
CA LYS A 49 5.48 2.55 0.81
C LYS A 49 5.06 2.42 2.28
N LEU A 50 5.42 3.39 3.11
CA LEU A 50 5.08 3.39 4.55
C LEU A 50 3.56 3.49 4.77
N ASP A 51 2.87 4.33 3.99
CA ASP A 51 1.40 4.41 4.03
C ASP A 51 0.76 3.06 3.67
N LEU A 52 1.24 2.42 2.60
CA LEU A 52 0.73 1.14 2.14
C LEU A 52 0.96 0.02 3.17
N GLU A 53 2.14 -0.02 3.80
CA GLU A 53 2.45 -0.97 4.88
C GLU A 53 1.52 -0.76 6.08
N SER A 54 1.27 0.49 6.47
CA SER A 54 0.32 0.83 7.54
C SER A 54 -1.11 0.36 7.22
N ARG A 55 -1.59 0.65 6.01
CA ARG A 55 -2.94 0.24 5.55
C ARG A 55 -3.08 -1.27 5.48
N LEU A 56 -2.02 -1.97 5.08
CA LEU A 56 -2.01 -3.44 5.05
C LEU A 56 -2.12 -4.02 6.46
N LEU A 57 -1.38 -3.47 7.43
CA LEU A 57 -1.47 -3.88 8.83
C LEU A 57 -2.86 -3.60 9.42
N ALA A 58 -3.44 -2.43 9.16
CA ALA A 58 -4.79 -2.10 9.59
C ALA A 58 -5.82 -3.09 9.00
N THR A 59 -5.76 -3.33 7.69
CA THR A 59 -6.65 -4.29 7.01
C THR A 59 -6.52 -5.70 7.57
N ARG A 60 -5.29 -6.14 7.88
CA ARG A 60 -5.04 -7.45 8.50
C ARG A 60 -5.69 -7.56 9.88
N ASN A 61 -5.56 -6.53 10.70
CA ASN A 61 -6.14 -6.50 12.04
C ASN A 61 -7.68 -6.51 11.97
N ASP A 62 -8.26 -5.73 11.06
CA ASP A 62 -9.71 -5.69 10.85
C ASP A 62 -10.26 -7.06 10.41
N LEU A 63 -9.56 -7.72 9.47
CA LEU A 63 -9.92 -9.07 9.04
C LEU A 63 -9.81 -10.09 10.17
N GLN A 64 -8.76 -10.02 10.98
CA GLN A 64 -8.60 -10.90 12.13
C GLN A 64 -9.75 -10.72 13.13
N ALA A 65 -10.08 -9.48 13.48
CA ALA A 65 -11.20 -9.18 14.37
C ALA A 65 -12.54 -9.66 13.80
N ALA A 66 -12.76 -9.51 12.49
CA ALA A 66 -13.97 -9.98 11.83
C ALA A 66 -14.08 -11.52 11.86
N ILE A 67 -12.97 -12.23 11.64
CA ILE A 67 -12.91 -13.69 11.70
C ILE A 67 -13.17 -14.18 13.12
N GLU A 68 -12.51 -13.61 14.13
CA GLU A 68 -12.69 -13.98 15.54
C GLU A 68 -14.15 -13.76 15.98
N LYS A 69 -14.73 -12.62 15.61
CA LYS A 69 -16.14 -12.31 15.89
C LYS A 69 -17.08 -13.31 15.23
N SER A 70 -16.86 -13.64 13.96
CA SER A 70 -17.67 -14.62 13.22
C SER A 70 -17.58 -16.01 13.86
N SER A 71 -16.36 -16.43 14.23
CA SER A 71 -16.11 -17.70 14.92
C SER A 71 -16.82 -17.79 16.27
N LEU A 72 -16.75 -16.74 17.09
CA LEU A 72 -17.45 -16.68 18.37
C LEU A 72 -18.96 -16.74 18.19
N GLN A 73 -19.52 -15.97 17.26
CA GLN A 73 -20.95 -15.99 16.97
C GLN A 73 -21.43 -17.37 16.49
N MET A 74 -20.65 -18.05 15.65
CA MET A 74 -20.97 -19.39 15.18
C MET A 74 -20.95 -20.39 16.34
N THR A 75 -19.94 -20.34 17.21
CA THR A 75 -19.83 -21.19 18.39
C THR A 75 -21.00 -20.99 19.35
N LEU A 76 -21.38 -19.73 19.61
CA LEU A 76 -22.53 -19.40 20.46
C LEU A 76 -23.85 -19.88 19.86
N ARG A 77 -24.06 -19.70 18.55
CA ARG A 77 -25.26 -20.18 17.85
C ARG A 77 -25.37 -21.71 17.90
N LEU A 78 -24.28 -22.42 17.61
CA LEU A 78 -24.24 -23.88 17.67
C LEU A 78 -24.46 -24.38 19.10
N GLY A 79 -23.79 -23.79 20.09
CA GLY A 79 -23.98 -24.13 21.51
C GLY A 79 -25.43 -23.90 21.97
N GLY A 80 -26.05 -22.79 21.56
CA GLY A 80 -27.45 -22.50 21.83
C GLY A 80 -28.40 -23.53 21.21
N ILE A 81 -28.19 -23.90 19.93
CA ILE A 81 -28.99 -24.93 19.25
C ILE A 81 -28.87 -26.28 19.96
N VAL A 82 -27.65 -26.69 20.32
CA VAL A 82 -27.40 -27.96 21.04
C VAL A 82 -28.08 -27.95 22.42
N ALA A 83 -27.94 -26.86 23.19
CA ALA A 83 -28.57 -26.74 24.51
C ALA A 83 -30.10 -26.81 24.43
N VAL A 84 -30.70 -26.13 23.45
CA VAL A 84 -32.16 -26.20 23.20
C VAL A 84 -32.57 -27.62 22.82
N GLY A 85 -31.83 -28.28 21.91
CA GLY A 85 -32.11 -29.66 21.51
C GLY A 85 -32.07 -30.64 22.67
N ILE A 86 -31.04 -30.56 23.52
CA ILE A 86 -30.91 -31.39 24.72
C ILE A 86 -32.05 -31.09 25.71
N GLY A 87 -32.40 -29.83 25.92
CA GLY A 87 -33.50 -29.43 26.81
C GLY A 87 -34.85 -30.01 26.36
N ILE A 88 -35.14 -29.98 25.06
CA ILE A 88 -36.35 -30.58 24.48
C ILE A 88 -36.36 -32.10 24.71
N LEU A 89 -35.25 -32.79 24.41
CA LEU A 89 -35.15 -34.24 24.61
C LEU A 89 -35.33 -34.65 26.07
N ALA A 90 -34.74 -33.91 27.01
CA ALA A 90 -34.89 -34.18 28.45
C ALA A 90 -36.32 -33.97 28.94
N ALA A 91 -37.01 -32.93 28.43
CA ALA A 91 -38.42 -32.68 28.77
C ALA A 91 -39.33 -33.82 28.28
N LEU A 92 -39.09 -34.35 27.07
CA LEU A 92 -39.84 -35.47 26.51
C LEU A 92 -39.62 -36.77 27.31
N GLN A 93 -38.39 -37.08 27.73
CA GLN A 93 -38.10 -38.25 28.57
C GLN A 93 -38.79 -38.22 29.94
N ARG A 94 -39.08 -37.03 30.47
CA ARG A 94 -39.78 -36.88 31.76
C ARG A 94 -41.30 -37.09 31.65
N MET A 95 -41.86 -37.03 30.44
CA MET A 95 -43.30 -37.18 30.18
C MET A 95 -43.72 -38.62 29.83
N HIS A 96 -42.78 -39.50 29.49
CA HIS A 96 -42.97 -40.95 29.33
C HIS A 96 -42.66 -41.68 30.64
#